data_AF-A0A1G5JV94-F1
#
_entry.id   AF-A0A1G5JV94-F1
#
_cell.length_a   1.000
_cell.length_b   1.000
_cell.length_c   1.000
_cell.angle_alpha   90.00
_cell.angle_beta   90.00
_cell.angle_gamma   90.00
#
_symmetry.space_group_name_H-M   'P 1'
#
loop_
_entity.id
_entity.type
_entity.pdbx_description
1 polymer ?
#
loop_
_entity_poly.entity_id
_entity_poly.type
_entity_poly.pdbx_seq_one_letter_code
_entity_poly.pdbx_strand_id
1 'polypeptide(L)'
;MRSVLVIITGLSNGIIVGSGIVALLTLLDIVPRLAQLTNTYKYIQWYENVIVMGAVFAAITSLTDFAISLKAPIVVVIGFFIGTFIGLLASALAEVMNVIPVLIRRFRLEGYVIYILYALIIGKVLGSLLDWLIIK
;
A
#
# COMPACT_ATOMS: atom_id res chain seq x y z
N MET A 1 14.63 -22.76 -22.61
CA MET A 1 14.78 -21.28 -22.49
C MET A 1 13.49 -20.56 -22.12
N ARG A 2 12.35 -20.78 -22.81
CA ARG A 2 11.09 -20.07 -22.51
C ARG A 2 10.58 -20.25 -21.07
N SER A 3 10.63 -21.45 -20.49
CA SER A 3 10.16 -21.69 -19.11
C SER A 3 10.99 -20.98 -18.03
N VAL A 4 12.30 -20.84 -18.24
CA VAL A 4 13.20 -20.15 -17.30
C VAL A 4 12.89 -18.64 -17.29
N LEU A 5 12.63 -18.06 -18.47
CA LEU A 5 12.20 -16.66 -18.61
C LEU A 5 10.86 -16.42 -17.90
N VAL A 6 9.89 -17.34 -18.00
CA VAL A 6 8.60 -17.23 -17.29
C VAL A 6 8.79 -17.28 -15.78
N ILE A 7 9.65 -18.16 -15.27
CA ILE A 7 9.95 -18.24 -13.82
C ILE A 7 10.58 -16.93 -13.33
N ILE A 8 11.57 -16.40 -14.05
CA ILE A 8 12.26 -15.16 -13.67
C ILE A 8 11.31 -13.96 -13.69
N THR A 9 10.51 -13.82 -14.75
CA THR A 9 9.55 -12.73 -14.87
C THR A 9 8.42 -12.84 -13.85
N GLY A 10 7.94 -14.05 -13.55
CA GLY A 10 6.95 -14.29 -12.49
C GLY A 10 7.48 -13.92 -11.10
N LEU A 11 8.70 -14.36 -10.77
CA LEU A 11 9.36 -14.00 -9.50
C LEU A 11 9.61 -12.50 -9.38
N SER A 12 10.08 -11.85 -10.45
CA SER A 12 10.34 -10.41 -10.46
C SER A 12 9.06 -9.61 -10.22
N ASN A 13 7.96 -9.96 -10.91
CA ASN A 13 6.67 -9.31 -10.70
C ASN A 13 6.16 -9.55 -9.27
N GLY A 14 6.27 -10.77 -8.74
CA GLY A 14 5.87 -11.10 -7.37
C GLY A 14 6.61 -10.27 -6.31
N ILE A 15 7.93 -10.09 -6.48
CA ILE A 15 8.76 -9.27 -5.58
C ILE A 15 8.34 -7.80 -5.67
N ILE A 16 8.13 -7.27 -6.88
CA ILE A 16 7.72 -5.86 -7.07
C ILE A 16 6.36 -5.61 -6.42
N VAL A 17 5.35 -6.45 -6.68
CA VAL A 17 4.01 -6.28 -6.12
C VAL A 17 4.02 -6.46 -4.60
N GLY A 18 4.69 -7.50 -4.09
CA GLY A 18 4.81 -7.75 -2.66
C GLY A 18 5.53 -6.62 -1.92
N SER A 19 6.63 -6.11 -2.48
CA SER A 19 7.36 -4.97 -1.90
C SER A 19 6.51 -3.70 -1.91
N GLY A 20 5.67 -3.48 -2.92
CA GLY A 20 4.72 -2.36 -2.95
C GLY A 20 3.70 -2.39 -1.81
N ILE A 21 3.13 -3.57 -1.53
CA ILE A 21 2.19 -3.76 -0.41
C ILE A 21 2.90 -3.49 0.92
N VAL A 22 4.07 -4.11 1.14
CA VAL A 22 4.83 -3.95 2.39
C VAL A 22 5.29 -2.49 2.58
N ALA A 23 5.75 -1.83 1.53
CA ALA A 23 6.16 -0.44 1.57
C ALA A 23 4.99 0.48 1.92
N LEU A 24 3.81 0.28 1.32
CA LEU A 24 2.62 1.07 1.65
C LEU A 24 2.22 0.91 3.13
N LEU A 25 2.17 -0.33 3.61
CA LEU A 25 1.73 -0.62 4.98
C LEU A 25 2.71 -0.09 6.04
N THR A 26 4.01 -0.11 5.74
CA THR A 26 5.06 0.40 6.63
C THR A 26 5.17 1.93 6.58
N LEU A 27 5.13 2.55 5.38
CA LEU A 27 5.19 4.02 5.26
C LEU A 27 4.02 4.74 5.91
N LEU A 28 2.85 4.11 5.93
CA LEU A 28 1.65 4.65 6.59
C LEU A 28 1.53 4.23 8.06
N ASP A 29 2.52 3.50 8.61
CA ASP A 29 2.54 2.97 9.97
C ASP A 29 1.25 2.21 10.35
N ILE A 30 0.66 1.47 9.40
CA ILE A 30 -0.63 0.79 9.60
C ILE A 30 -0.52 -0.29 10.67
N VAL A 31 0.55 -1.10 10.63
CA VAL A 31 0.77 -2.18 11.58
C VAL A 31 1.00 -1.64 13.01
N PRO A 32 1.90 -0.67 13.25
CA PRO A 32 2.04 -0.02 14.55
C PRO A 32 0.72 0.58 15.06
N ARG A 33 -0.06 1.21 14.17
CA ARG A 33 -1.32 1.88 14.54
C ARG A 33 -2.41 0.90 14.94
N LEU A 34 -2.52 -0.24 14.26
CA LEU A 34 -3.39 -1.34 14.68
C LEU A 34 -2.98 -1.87 16.05
N ALA A 35 -1.69 -2.14 16.25
CA ALA A 35 -1.17 -2.62 17.53
C ALA A 35 -1.38 -1.61 18.68
N GLN A 36 -1.32 -0.30 18.38
CA GLN A 36 -1.65 0.77 19.31
C GLN A 36 -3.14 0.77 19.70
N LEU A 37 -4.04 0.70 18.72
CA LEU A 37 -5.49 0.71 18.96
C LEU A 37 -5.93 -0.49 19.81
N THR A 38 -5.28 -1.64 19.67
CA THR A 38 -5.56 -2.85 20.44
C THR A 38 -4.68 -3.00 21.69
N ASN A 39 -3.80 -2.04 21.98
CA ASN A 39 -2.84 -2.08 23.08
C ASN A 39 -1.96 -3.34 23.11
N THR A 40 -1.60 -3.87 21.95
CA THR A 40 -0.91 -5.17 21.77
C THR A 40 0.37 -5.05 20.95
N TYR A 41 1.21 -4.04 21.26
CA TYR A 41 2.53 -3.85 20.65
C TYR A 41 3.44 -5.09 20.67
N LYS A 42 3.30 -5.95 21.68
CA LYS A 42 4.06 -7.21 21.79
C LYS A 42 3.82 -8.17 20.61
N TYR A 43 2.71 -8.02 19.89
CA TYR A 43 2.27 -8.93 18.84
C TYR A 43 2.43 -8.39 17.42
N ILE A 44 3.23 -7.34 17.21
CA ILE A 44 3.46 -6.74 15.86
C ILE A 44 3.83 -7.80 14.81
N GLN A 45 4.74 -8.73 15.13
CA GLN A 45 5.13 -9.82 14.23
C GLN A 45 3.95 -10.71 13.81
N TRP A 46 2.96 -10.90 14.68
CA TRP A 46 1.75 -11.65 14.35
C TRP A 46 0.87 -10.89 13.35
N TYR A 47 0.73 -9.57 13.52
CA TYR A 47 0.00 -8.74 12.55
C TYR A 47 0.66 -8.81 11.16
N GLU A 48 1.99 -8.67 11.10
CA GLU A 48 2.74 -8.77 9.84
C GLU A 48 2.53 -10.14 9.18
N ASN A 49 2.66 -11.23 9.94
CA ASN A 49 2.48 -12.58 9.41
C ASN A 49 1.05 -12.81 8.88
N VAL A 50 0.03 -12.31 9.58
CA VAL A 50 -1.37 -12.42 9.13
C VAL A 50 -1.60 -11.64 7.83
N ILE A 51 -1.02 -10.45 7.72
CA ILE A 51 -1.09 -9.63 6.50
C ILE A 51 -0.41 -10.35 5.34
N VAL A 52 0.80 -10.90 5.55
CA VAL A 52 1.54 -11.64 4.52
C VAL A 52 0.77 -12.88 4.09
N MET A 53 0.23 -13.67 5.03
CA MET A 53 -0.60 -14.83 4.71
C MET A 53 -1.86 -14.42 3.92
N GLY A 54 -2.52 -13.33 4.32
CA GLY A 54 -3.68 -12.78 3.61
C GLY A 54 -3.33 -12.34 2.19
N ALA A 55 -2.19 -11.70 1.97
CA ALA A 55 -1.72 -11.29 0.65
C ALA A 55 -1.39 -12.48 -0.25
N VAL A 56 -0.73 -13.51 0.29
CA VAL A 56 -0.46 -14.77 -0.43
C VAL A 56 -1.77 -15.46 -0.80
N PHE A 57 -2.72 -15.55 0.13
CA PHE A 57 -4.03 -16.13 -0.13
C PHE A 57 -4.78 -15.36 -1.22
N ALA A 58 -4.83 -14.04 -1.13
CA ALA A 58 -5.45 -13.17 -2.13
C ALA A 58 -4.83 -13.38 -3.52
N ALA A 59 -3.49 -13.43 -3.60
CA ALA A 59 -2.78 -13.68 -4.85
C ALA A 59 -3.13 -15.05 -5.48
N ILE A 60 -3.21 -16.11 -4.67
CA ILE A 60 -3.61 -17.44 -5.15
C ILE A 60 -5.06 -17.41 -5.67
N THR A 61 -5.98 -16.77 -4.94
CA THR A 61 -7.38 -16.68 -5.36
C THR A 61 -7.56 -15.86 -6.63
N SER A 62 -6.76 -14.80 -6.84
CA SER A 62 -6.81 -14.00 -8.07
C SER A 62 -6.28 -14.74 -9.30
N LEU A 63 -5.40 -15.72 -9.11
CA LEU A 63 -4.84 -16.54 -10.20
C LEU A 63 -5.75 -17.70 -10.61
N THR A 64 -6.66 -18.13 -9.72
CA THR A 64 -7.42 -19.38 -9.88
C THR A 64 -8.89 -19.15 -10.22
N ASP A 65 -9.32 -17.90 -10.46
CA ASP A 65 -10.73 -17.50 -10.64
C ASP A 65 -11.67 -18.16 -9.61
N PHE A 66 -11.14 -18.38 -8.41
CA PHE A 66 -11.81 -19.16 -7.38
C PHE A 66 -12.90 -18.32 -6.72
N ALA A 67 -14.12 -18.43 -7.23
CA ALA A 67 -15.28 -17.75 -6.70
C ALA A 67 -15.87 -18.52 -5.51
N ILE A 68 -15.71 -18.00 -4.30
CA ILE A 68 -16.36 -18.53 -3.11
C ILE A 68 -17.75 -17.91 -2.98
N SER A 69 -18.80 -18.72 -3.06
CA SER A 69 -20.15 -18.27 -2.72
C SER A 69 -20.31 -18.22 -1.21
N LEU A 70 -20.30 -17.00 -0.65
CA LEU A 70 -20.45 -16.75 0.79
C LEU A 70 -21.89 -16.42 1.13
N LYS A 71 -22.36 -16.90 2.29
CA LYS A 71 -23.68 -16.54 2.81
C LYS A 71 -23.70 -15.06 3.22
N ALA A 72 -24.85 -14.41 3.05
CA ALA A 72 -25.06 -13.00 3.39
C ALA A 72 -24.45 -12.52 4.73
N PRO A 73 -24.61 -13.21 5.88
CA PRO A 73 -24.04 -12.73 7.14
C PRO A 73 -22.50 -12.67 7.14
N ILE A 74 -21.84 -13.57 6.42
CA ILE A 74 -20.37 -13.61 6.34
C ILE A 74 -19.85 -12.44 5.50
N VAL A 75 -20.56 -12.12 4.41
CA VAL A 75 -20.22 -10.97 3.55
C VAL A 75 -20.31 -9.65 4.32
N VAL A 76 -21.32 -9.48 5.18
CA VAL A 76 -21.46 -8.28 6.02
C VAL A 76 -20.27 -8.12 6.96
N VAL A 77 -19.84 -9.20 7.60
CA VAL A 77 -18.68 -9.18 8.51
C VAL A 77 -17.39 -8.85 7.76
N ILE A 78 -17.17 -9.46 6.58
CA ILE A 78 -16.00 -9.15 5.74
C ILE A 78 -16.04 -7.69 5.27
N GLY A 79 -17.20 -7.21 4.83
CA GLY A 79 -17.39 -5.82 4.40
C GLY A 79 -17.09 -4.82 5.52
N PHE A 80 -17.47 -5.14 6.76
CA PHE A 80 -17.12 -4.33 7.92
C PHE A 80 -15.60 -4.24 8.11
N PHE A 81 -14.88 -5.36 8.06
CA PHE A 81 -13.42 -5.35 8.18
C PHE A 81 -12.75 -4.57 7.04
N ILE A 82 -13.21 -4.72 5.81
CA ILE A 82 -12.73 -3.92 4.67
C ILE A 82 -12.97 -2.42 4.94
N GLY A 83 -14.15 -2.06 5.43
CA GLY A 83 -14.48 -0.69 5.82
C GLY A 83 -13.53 -0.15 6.90
N THR A 84 -13.23 -0.94 7.93
CA THR A 84 -12.28 -0.54 8.98
C THR A 84 -10.87 -0.34 8.42
N PHE A 85 -10.42 -1.19 7.49
CA PHE A 85 -9.12 -1.07 6.84
C PHE A 85 -9.04 0.20 5.99
N ILE A 86 -10.07 0.49 5.18
CA ILE A 86 -10.15 1.72 4.38
C ILE A 86 -10.20 2.96 5.28
N GLY A 87 -10.95 2.91 6.39
CA GLY A 87 -11.00 3.99 7.37
C GLY A 87 -9.64 4.27 8.01
N LEU A 88 -8.89 3.23 8.35
CA LEU A 88 -7.54 3.36 8.89
C LEU A 88 -6.57 3.93 7.84
N LEU A 89 -6.65 3.47 6.59
CA LEU A 89 -5.89 4.03 5.48
C LEU A 89 -6.18 5.54 5.31
N ALA A 90 -7.46 5.93 5.27
CA ALA A 90 -7.85 7.32 5.13
C ALA A 90 -7.32 8.19 6.28
N SER A 91 -7.39 7.69 7.52
CA SER A 91 -6.83 8.38 8.69
C SER A 91 -5.31 8.52 8.61
N ALA A 92 -4.60 7.48 8.17
CA ALA A 92 -3.14 7.51 8.02
C ALA A 92 -2.70 8.51 6.94
N LEU A 93 -3.40 8.51 5.80
CA LEU A 93 -3.20 9.50 4.75
C LEU A 93 -3.43 10.94 5.25
N ALA A 94 -4.48 11.17 6.04
CA ALA A 94 -4.74 12.49 6.62
C ALA A 94 -3.62 12.94 7.58
N GLU A 95 -3.07 12.04 8.38
CA GLU A 95 -1.94 12.34 9.26
C GLU A 95 -0.68 12.68 8.46
N VAL A 96 -0.33 11.87 7.46
CA VAL A 96 0.85 12.13 6.60
C VAL A 96 0.69 13.46 5.85
N MET A 97 -0.52 13.79 5.36
CA MET A 97 -0.78 15.08 4.72
C MET A 97 -0.58 16.25 5.68
N ASN A 98 -0.93 16.09 6.96
CA ASN A 98 -0.68 17.11 7.98
C ASN A 98 0.80 17.26 8.35
N VAL A 99 1.65 16.25 8.06
CA VAL A 99 3.10 16.31 8.28
C VAL A 99 3.83 17.12 7.20
N ILE A 100 3.33 17.17 5.96
CA ILE A 100 3.96 17.93 4.86
C ILE A 100 4.13 19.43 5.20
N PRO A 101 3.10 20.15 5.70
CA PRO A 101 3.26 21.53 6.16
C PRO A 101 4.29 21.68 7.29
N VAL A 102 4.36 20.72 8.21
CA VAL A 102 5.32 20.75 9.32
C VAL A 102 6.75 20.64 8.80
N LEU A 103 7.00 19.76 7.83
CA LEU A 103 8.29 19.65 7.15
C LEU A 103 8.70 20.95 6.46
N ILE A 104 7.78 21.56 5.71
CA ILE A 104 8.02 22.84 5.01
C ILE A 104 8.47 23.93 6.00
N ARG A 105 7.76 24.06 7.13
CA ARG A 105 8.13 25.02 8.19
C ARG A 105 9.46 24.66 8.85
N ARG A 106 9.70 23.37 9.13
CA ARG A 106 10.93 22.91 9.78
C ARG A 106 12.19 23.18 8.94
N PHE A 107 12.10 23.03 7.63
CA PHE A 107 13.20 23.35 6.70
C PHE A 107 13.24 24.82 6.28
N ARG A 108 12.35 25.68 6.82
CA ARG A 108 12.23 27.10 6.44
C ARG A 108 12.03 27.31 4.94
N LEU A 109 11.32 26.39 4.29
CA LEU A 109 11.06 26.40 2.84
C LEU A 109 9.80 27.17 2.47
N GLU A 110 9.27 28.00 3.38
CA GLU A 110 7.99 28.71 3.22
C GLU A 110 7.94 29.58 1.95
N GLY A 111 9.06 30.20 1.58
CA GLY A 111 9.17 30.98 0.34
C GLY A 111 9.38 30.14 -0.94
N TYR A 112 9.72 28.86 -0.80
CA TYR A 112 10.07 27.99 -1.93
C TYR A 112 9.03 26.89 -2.21
N VAL A 113 7.91 26.89 -1.48
CA VAL A 113 6.83 25.89 -1.63
C VAL A 113 6.35 25.78 -3.08
N ILE A 114 6.28 26.91 -3.79
CA ILE A 114 5.85 26.93 -5.19
C ILE A 114 6.83 26.16 -6.09
N TYR A 115 8.14 26.25 -5.85
CA TYR A 115 9.14 25.51 -6.61
C TYR A 115 9.10 24.01 -6.29
N ILE A 116 8.85 23.65 -5.03
CA ILE A 116 8.65 22.24 -4.62
C ILE A 116 7.42 21.65 -5.31
N LEU A 117 6.32 22.41 -5.36
CA LEU A 117 5.11 22.02 -6.08
C LEU A 117 5.37 21.86 -7.57
N TYR A 118 6.06 22.81 -8.22
CA TYR A 118 6.43 22.67 -9.63
C TYR A 118 7.31 21.46 -9.89
N ALA A 119 8.31 21.18 -9.03
CA ALA A 119 9.16 19.99 -9.15
C ALA A 119 8.35 18.69 -9.03
N LEU A 120 7.40 18.62 -8.09
CA LEU A 120 6.49 17.48 -7.91
C LEU A 120 5.57 17.29 -9.13
N ILE A 121 4.97 18.38 -9.63
CA ILE A 121 4.08 18.34 -10.79
C ILE A 121 4.86 17.88 -12.02
N ILE A 122 6.03 18.47 -12.30
CA ILE A 122 6.88 18.08 -13.43
C ILE A 122 7.29 16.61 -13.28
N GLY A 123 7.70 16.17 -12.10
CA GLY A 123 8.03 14.76 -11.85
C GLY A 123 6.85 13.82 -12.14
N LYS A 124 5.63 14.19 -11.72
CA LYS A 124 4.41 13.41 -12.01
C LYS A 124 4.07 13.39 -13.51
N VAL A 125 4.17 14.53 -14.18
CA VAL A 125 3.90 14.65 -15.62
C VAL A 125 4.92 13.84 -16.42
N LEU A 126 6.20 13.96 -16.09
CA LEU A 126 7.27 13.17 -16.71
C LEU A 126 7.08 11.68 -16.44
N GLY A 127 6.78 11.28 -15.20
CA GLY A 127 6.50 9.88 -14.86
C GLY A 127 5.33 9.32 -15.67
N SER A 128 4.24 10.08 -15.79
CA SER A 128 3.07 9.69 -16.60
C SER A 128 3.38 9.64 -18.10
N LEU A 129 4.20 10.56 -18.62
CA LEU A 129 4.64 10.55 -20.00
C LEU A 129 5.54 9.34 -20.30
N LEU A 130 6.49 9.04 -19.42
CA LEU A 130 7.38 7.88 -19.58
C LEU A 130 6.60 6.57 -19.53
N ASP A 131 5.64 6.43 -18.61
CA ASP A 131 4.76 5.27 -18.54
C ASP A 131 3.98 5.09 -19.86
N TRP A 132 3.39 6.18 -20.37
CA TRP A 132 2.59 6.13 -21.60
C TRP A 132 3.41 5.85 -22.87
N LEU A 133 4.65 6.35 -22.94
CA LEU A 133 5.46 6.33 -24.17
C LEU A 133 6.46 5.16 -24.22
N ILE A 134 6.91 4.65 -23.06
CA ILE A 134 7.98 3.64 -22.95
C ILE A 134 7.48 2.31 -22.39
N ILE A 135 6.56 2.32 -21.42
CA ILE A 135 6.16 1.11 -20.67
C ILE A 135 4.96 0.40 -21.32
N LYS A 136 4.45 0.93 -22.44
CA LYS A 136 3.38 0.31 -23.22
C LYS A 136 3.78 -1.03 -23.85
#